data_AF-A0A945E8D4-F1
#
_entry.id   AF-A0A945E8D4-F1
#
_cell.length_a   1.000
_cell.length_b   1.000
_cell.length_c   1.000
_cell.angle_alpha   90.00
_cell.angle_beta   90.00
_cell.angle_gamma   90.00
#
_symmetry.space_group_name_H-M   'P 1'
#
loop_
_entity.id
_entity.type
_entity.pdbx_description
1 polymer ?
#
loop_
_entity_poly.entity_id
_entity_poly.type
_entity_poly.pdbx_seq_one_letter_code
_entity_poly.pdbx_strand_id
1 'polypeptide(L)'
;MSSTPLMPMATAVWLVENTTLTFKQIANFCKLHGVEIQGIADGEVAKGIKAYNPIISGQLSREEIELSSNDENRPLNIKNSDIEISNNE
;
A
#
# COMPACT_ATOMS: atom_id res chain seq x y z
N MET A 1 2.25 2.36 -16.81
CA MET A 1 2.02 3.44 -15.83
C MET A 1 2.24 2.85 -14.45
N SER A 2 3.39 3.10 -13.82
CA SER A 2 3.69 2.55 -12.49
C SER A 2 3.09 3.48 -11.45
N SER A 3 1.82 3.24 -11.13
CA SER A 3 1.04 4.02 -10.17
C SER A 3 1.54 3.75 -8.75
N THR A 4 2.05 4.79 -8.09
CA THR A 4 2.50 4.76 -6.69
C THR A 4 1.36 5.24 -5.80
N PRO A 5 1.16 4.67 -4.60
CA PRO A 5 0.22 5.22 -3.61
C PRO A 5 0.56 6.68 -3.26
N LEU A 6 -0.44 7.44 -2.81
CA LEU A 6 -0.32 8.89 -2.61
C LEU A 6 0.66 9.22 -1.49
N MET A 7 0.71 8.38 -0.46
CA MET A 7 1.62 8.50 0.69
C MET A 7 2.36 7.17 0.91
N PRO A 8 3.38 6.85 0.12
CA PRO A 8 3.98 5.50 0.08
C PRO A 8 4.50 5.03 1.44
N MET A 9 5.16 5.90 2.22
CA MET A 9 5.61 5.54 3.57
C MET A 9 4.44 5.32 4.54
N ALA A 10 3.46 6.22 4.59
CA ALA A 10 2.32 6.07 5.49
C ALA A 10 1.43 4.88 5.12
N THR A 11 1.29 4.60 3.82
CA THR A 11 0.62 3.40 3.30
C THR A 11 1.40 2.14 3.63
N ALA A 12 2.73 2.15 3.53
CA ALA A 12 3.56 1.03 3.95
C ALA A 12 3.40 0.72 5.45
N VAL A 13 3.39 1.73 6.32
CA VAL A 13 3.12 1.56 7.76
C VAL A 13 1.76 0.88 7.97
N TRP A 14 0.72 1.38 7.31
CA TRP A 14 -0.61 0.81 7.44
C TRP A 14 -0.66 -0.65 6.98
N LEU A 15 -0.05 -0.96 5.82
CA LEU A 15 -0.03 -2.32 5.25
C LEU A 15 0.74 -3.29 6.14
N VAL A 16 1.91 -2.89 6.68
CA VAL A 16 2.71 -3.71 7.60
C VAL A 16 1.92 -4.04 8.88
N GLU A 17 1.17 -3.08 9.41
CA GLU A 17 0.44 -3.25 10.67
C GLU A 17 -0.94 -3.94 10.52
N ASN A 18 -1.59 -3.82 9.36
CA ASN A 18 -3.00 -4.21 9.17
C ASN A 18 -3.21 -5.37 8.19
N THR A 19 -2.14 -5.92 7.60
CA THR A 19 -2.23 -7.01 6.62
C THR A 19 -1.15 -8.06 6.86
N THR A 20 -1.29 -9.23 6.23
CA THR A 20 -0.27 -10.29 6.26
C THR A 20 0.58 -10.33 5.00
N LEU A 21 0.66 -9.20 4.28
CA LEU A 21 1.44 -9.08 3.06
C LEU A 21 2.94 -9.16 3.35
N THR A 22 3.69 -9.75 2.42
CA THR A 22 5.14 -9.83 2.56
C THR A 22 5.79 -8.45 2.38
N PHE A 23 6.96 -8.25 2.99
CA PHE A 23 7.72 -7.01 2.84
C PHE A 23 8.04 -6.70 1.37
N LYS A 24 8.25 -7.74 0.54
CA LYS A 24 8.47 -7.60 -0.90
C LYS A 24 7.23 -7.06 -1.61
N GLN A 25 6.03 -7.54 -1.29
CA GLN A 25 4.78 -7.04 -1.88
C GLN A 25 4.55 -5.57 -1.52
N ILE A 26 4.75 -5.22 -0.24
CA ILE A 26 4.59 -3.84 0.24
C ILE A 26 5.65 -2.91 -0.38
N ALA A 27 6.92 -3.35 -0.43
CA ALA A 27 8.02 -2.64 -1.07
C ALA A 27 7.73 -2.33 -2.54
N ASN A 28 7.29 -3.35 -3.29
CA ASN A 28 6.94 -3.20 -4.70
C ASN A 28 5.76 -2.23 -4.91
N PHE A 29 4.74 -2.31 -4.06
CA PHE A 29 3.56 -1.45 -4.14
C PHE A 29 3.88 0.01 -3.80
N CYS A 30 4.60 0.25 -2.70
CA CYS A 30 4.96 1.59 -2.25
C CYS A 30 6.20 2.15 -2.99
N LYS A 31 6.84 1.36 -3.86
CA LYS A 31 8.15 1.65 -4.47
C LYS A 31 9.23 2.02 -3.46
N LEU A 32 9.20 1.36 -2.31
CA LEU A 32 10.20 1.48 -1.26
C LEU A 32 11.15 0.30 -1.34
N HIS A 33 12.34 0.45 -0.81
CA HIS A 33 13.28 -0.65 -0.68
C HIS A 33 12.84 -1.60 0.44
N GLY A 34 13.11 -2.90 0.31
CA GLY A 34 12.74 -3.89 1.34
C GLY A 34 13.31 -3.55 2.72
N VAL A 35 14.49 -2.93 2.77
CA VAL A 35 15.14 -2.45 4.01
C VAL A 35 14.33 -1.35 4.69
N GLU A 36 13.71 -0.45 3.92
CA GLU A 36 12.85 0.60 4.48
C GLU A 36 11.57 -0.02 5.08
N ILE A 37 10.97 -1.00 4.40
CA ILE A 37 9.81 -1.74 4.93
C ILE A 37 10.17 -2.50 6.20
N GLN A 38 11.34 -3.13 6.23
CA GLN A 38 11.83 -3.81 7.43
C GLN A 38 12.03 -2.82 8.58
N GLY A 39 12.67 -1.67 8.32
CA GLY A 39 12.81 -0.62 9.33
C GLY A 39 11.48 -0.01 9.78
N ILE A 40 10.42 -0.05 8.96
CA ILE A 40 9.05 0.28 9.38
C ILE A 40 8.49 -0.80 10.31
N ALA A 41 8.66 -2.08 9.98
CA ALA A 41 8.23 -3.21 10.80
C ALA A 41 8.96 -3.25 12.16
N ASP A 42 10.25 -2.92 12.17
CA ASP A 42 11.08 -2.79 13.38
C ASP A 42 10.74 -1.51 14.17
N GLY A 43 9.89 -0.65 13.62
CA GLY A 43 9.44 0.59 14.23
C GLY A 43 10.51 1.68 14.28
N GLU A 44 11.55 1.62 13.45
CA GLU A 44 12.68 2.56 13.41
C GLU A 44 12.48 3.71 12.41
N VAL A 45 11.96 3.41 11.21
CA VAL A 45 11.90 4.34 10.07
C VAL A 45 10.66 5.24 10.10
N ALA A 46 9.55 4.76 10.66
CA ALA A 46 8.27 5.46 10.64
C ALA A 46 7.81 5.99 12.01
N LYS A 47 8.73 6.22 12.96
CA LYS A 47 8.40 6.78 14.28
C LYS A 47 7.69 8.12 14.12
N GLY A 48 6.41 8.18 14.51
CA GLY A 48 5.59 9.40 14.44
C GLY A 48 4.86 9.63 13.11
N ILE A 49 5.00 8.73 12.13
CA ILE A 49 4.20 8.78 10.90
C ILE A 49 2.80 8.23 11.20
N LYS A 50 1.76 8.98 10.86
CA LYS A 50 0.38 8.50 10.93
C LYS A 50 0.12 7.55 9.76
N ALA A 51 -0.21 6.30 10.05
CA ALA A 51 -0.57 5.30 9.05
C ALA A 51 -1.71 5.80 8.15
N TYR A 52 -1.57 5.60 6.83
CA TYR A 52 -2.55 6.02 5.83
C TYR A 52 -3.23 4.79 5.22
N ASN A 53 -4.53 4.68 5.42
CA ASN A 53 -5.30 3.53 4.96
C ASN A 53 -5.56 3.61 3.44
N PRO A 54 -4.94 2.74 2.61
CA PRO A 54 -5.12 2.73 1.16
C PRO A 54 -6.49 2.21 0.72
N ILE A 55 -7.24 1.53 1.61
CA ILE A 55 -8.60 1.06 1.32
C ILE A 55 -9.57 2.24 1.37
N ILE A 56 -9.46 3.08 2.40
CA ILE A 56 -10.33 4.25 2.56
C ILE A 56 -10.08 5.27 1.45
N SER A 57 -8.82 5.39 0.99
CA SER A 57 -8.48 6.27 -0.13
C SER A 57 -8.90 5.72 -1.51
N GLY A 58 -9.47 4.51 -1.59
CA GLY A 58 -9.86 3.87 -2.84
C GLY A 58 -8.69 3.34 -3.67
N GLN A 59 -7.45 3.40 -3.16
CA GLN A 59 -6.25 2.95 -3.87
C GLN A 59 -6.10 1.42 -3.85
N LEU A 60 -6.64 0.75 -2.84
CA LEU A 60 -6.71 -0.71 -2.75
C LEU A 60 -8.11 -1.14 -2.34
N SER A 61 -8.51 -2.34 -2.73
CA SER A 61 -9.67 -3.01 -2.15
C SER A 61 -9.24 -4.07 -1.16
N ARG A 62 -10.10 -4.34 -0.18
CA ARG A 62 -9.90 -5.43 0.77
C ARG A 62 -9.69 -6.78 0.08
N GLU A 63 -10.47 -7.05 -0.96
CA GLU A 63 -10.31 -8.23 -1.80
C GLU A 63 -8.93 -8.34 -2.47
N GLU A 64 -8.34 -7.23 -2.91
CA GLU A 64 -7.01 -7.26 -3.55
C GLU A 64 -5.93 -7.57 -2.50
N ILE A 65 -6.06 -7.00 -1.31
CA ILE A 65 -5.20 -7.32 -0.17
C ILE A 65 -5.36 -8.80 0.21
N GLU A 66 -6.57 -9.33 0.27
CA GLU A 66 -6.82 -10.73 0.60
C GLU A 66 -6.23 -11.69 -0.44
N LEU A 67 -6.41 -11.40 -1.74
CA LEU A 67 -5.81 -12.19 -2.82
C LEU A 67 -4.28 -12.21 -2.72
N SER A 68 -3.65 -11.04 -2.52
CA SER A 68 -2.20 -10.96 -2.34
C SER A 68 -1.72 -11.50 -0.99
N SER A 69 -2.57 -11.51 0.04
CA SER A 69 -2.24 -12.11 1.34
C SER A 69 -2.24 -13.64 1.28
N ASN A 70 -3.01 -14.23 0.36
CA ASN A 70 -3.03 -15.68 0.12
C ASN A 70 -1.99 -16.14 -0.93
N ASP A 71 -1.40 -15.22 -1.70
CA ASP A 71 -0.37 -15.50 -2.68
C ASP A 71 0.79 -14.49 -2.57
N GLU A 72 1.87 -14.92 -1.92
CA GLU A 72 3.08 -14.11 -1.69
C GLU A 72 3.77 -13.66 -2.99
N ASN A 73 3.53 -14.35 -4.11
CA ASN A 73 4.10 -14.00 -5.41
C ASN A 73 3.22 -13.01 -6.19
N ARG A 74 1.99 -12.77 -5.73
CA ARG A 74 1.06 -11.84 -6.37
C ARG A 74 1.36 -10.40 -5.92
N PRO A 75 1.78 -9.50 -6.83
CA PRO A 75 1.94 -8.09 -6.50
C PRO A 75 0.57 -7.42 -6.29
N LEU A 76 0.53 -6.40 -5.42
CA LEU A 76 -0.65 -5.56 -5.24
C LEU A 76 -0.83 -4.63 -6.43
N ASN A 77 -2.05 -4.56 -6.93
CA ASN A 77 -2.40 -3.61 -7.98
C ASN A 77 -3.19 -2.44 -7.39
N ILE A 78 -2.64 -1.25 -7.55
CA ILE A 78 -3.35 -0.03 -7.19
C ILE A 78 -4.57 0.13 -8.12
N LYS A 79 -5.73 0.30 -7.51
CA LYS A 79 -6.92 0.73 -8.24
C LYS A 79 -6.71 2.20 -8.56
N ASN A 80 -6.45 2.50 -9.84
CA ASN A 80 -6.63 3.86 -10.33
C ASN A 80 -8.14 4.08 -10.34
N SER A 81 -8.68 4.57 -9.23
CA SER A 81 -9.88 5.39 -9.35
C SER A 81 -9.40 6.66 -10.04
N ASP A 82 -9.31 6.60 -11.37
CA ASP A 82 -9.66 7.76 -12.16
C ASP A 82 -11.02 8.18 -11.58
N ILE A 83 -11.00 9.19 -10.72
CA ILE A 83 -12.16 10.03 -10.57
C ILE A 83 -12.24 10.64 -11.97
N GLU A 84 -12.88 9.93 -12.90
CA GLU A 84 -13.62 10.58 -13.96
C GLU A 84 -14.56 11.48 -13.18
N ILE A 85 -14.11 12.73 -13.00
CA ILE A 85 -15.00 13.83 -12.71
C ILE A 85 -15.84 13.88 -13.98
N SER A 86 -16.89 13.06 -14.05
CA SER A 86 -18.02 13.33 -14.92
C SER A 86 -18.63 14.62 -14.37
N ASN A 87 -18.05 15.76 -14.78
CA ASN A 87 -18.78 17.01 -14.85
C ASN A 87 -19.91 16.76 -15.85
N ASN A 88 -21.00 16.18 -15.37
CA ASN A 88 -22.29 16.34 -16.03
C ASN A 88 -22.72 17.78 -15.73
N GLU A 89 -22.35 18.68 -16.63
CA GLU A 89 -23.13 19.89 -16.88
C GLU A 89 -24.46 19.53 -17.55
#